data_AF-A0A519QFM7-F1
#
_entry.id   AF-A0A519QFM7-F1
#
_cell.length_a   1.000
_cell.length_b   1.000
_cell.length_c   1.000
_cell.angle_alpha   90.00
_cell.angle_beta   90.00
_cell.angle_gamma   90.00
#
_symmetry.space_group_name_H-M   'P 1'
#
loop_
_entity.id
_entity.type
_entity.pdbx_description
1 polymer ?
#
loop_
_entity_poly.entity_id
_entity_poly.type
_entity_poly.pdbx_seq_one_letter_code
_entity_poly.pdbx_strand_id
1 'polypeptide(L)' 'TKIMPTGGVDPDEASIAKWFGSGIVAAGMGSKLITDAAVKSGDWAGIEAQVKQTVAAIAAFRASK' A
#
# COMPACT_ATOMS: atom_id res chain seq x y z
N THR A 1 16.36 14.09 2.12
CA THR A 1 15.02 14.54 1.66
C THR A 1 13.98 13.51 2.05
N LYS A 2 12.77 13.93 2.46
CA LYS A 2 11.64 13.04 2.77
C LYS A 2 10.60 13.15 1.65
N ILE A 3 10.29 12.05 0.97
CA ILE A 3 9.40 12.02 -0.21
C ILE A 3 8.22 11.05 0.05
N MET A 4 7.05 11.42 -0.47
CA MET A 4 5.86 10.57 -0.52
C MET A 4 5.28 10.50 -1.95
N PRO A 5 5.56 9.44 -2.74
CA PRO A 5 4.91 9.24 -4.03
C PRO A 5 3.46 8.79 -3.85
N THR A 6 2.59 9.16 -4.80
CA THR A 6 1.16 8.82 -4.79
C THR A 6 0.67 8.13 -6.08
N GLY A 7 1.54 7.98 -7.09
CA GLY A 7 1.24 7.33 -8.36
C GLY A 7 2.23 6.20 -8.66
N GLY A 8 1.71 5.04 -9.08
CA GLY A 8 2.52 3.85 -9.37
C GLY A 8 3.04 3.12 -8.12
N VAL A 9 2.43 3.37 -6.96
CA VAL A 9 2.64 2.59 -5.73
C VAL A 9 1.44 1.66 -5.58
N ASP A 10 1.71 0.36 -5.69
CA ASP A 10 0.71 -0.69 -5.59
C ASP A 10 0.79 -1.36 -4.20
N PRO A 11 -0.33 -1.88 -3.67
CA PRO A 11 -0.39 -2.51 -2.35
C PRO A 11 0.13 -3.97 -2.36
N ASP A 12 1.21 -4.23 -3.09
CA ASP A 12 1.88 -5.53 -3.20
C ASP A 12 3.34 -5.47 -2.77
N GLU A 13 3.92 -6.63 -2.47
CA GLU A 13 5.27 -6.73 -1.92
C GLU A 13 6.34 -6.19 -2.87
N ALA A 14 6.18 -6.37 -4.19
CA ALA A 14 7.17 -5.94 -5.17
C ALA A 14 7.23 -4.41 -5.26
N SER A 15 6.07 -3.76 -5.30
CA SER A 15 5.94 -2.30 -5.30
C SER A 15 6.42 -1.71 -3.97
N ILE A 16 6.05 -2.32 -2.84
CA ILE A 16 6.54 -1.93 -1.51
C ILE A 16 8.08 -2.02 -1.45
N ALA A 17 8.66 -3.13 -1.87
CA ALA A 17 10.12 -3.32 -1.82
C ALA A 17 10.86 -2.33 -2.70
N LYS A 18 10.35 -2.07 -3.92
CA LYS A 18 10.89 -1.06 -4.83
C LYS A 18 10.88 0.33 -4.19
N TRP A 19 9.72 0.76 -3.70
CA TRP A 19 9.52 2.12 -3.24
C TRP A 19 10.17 2.38 -1.88
N PHE A 20 9.88 1.57 -0.86
CA PHE A 20 10.50 1.73 0.45
C PHE A 20 12.00 1.39 0.43
N GLY A 21 12.44 0.48 -0.44
CA GLY A 21 13.87 0.23 -0.67
C GLY A 21 14.62 1.41 -1.31
N SER A 22 13.92 2.29 -2.03
CA SER A 22 14.48 3.53 -2.57
C SER A 22 14.57 4.70 -1.56
N GLY A 23 14.12 4.50 -0.31
CA GLY A 23 14.27 5.48 0.76
C GLY A 23 13.12 6.49 0.91
N ILE A 24 11.95 6.21 0.34
CA ILE A 24 10.75 7.03 0.61
C ILE A 24 10.32 6.88 2.08
N VAL A 25 9.66 7.90 2.64
CA VAL A 25 9.19 7.86 4.03
C VAL A 25 7.75 7.43 4.18
N ALA A 26 6.94 7.65 3.14
CA ALA A 26 5.52 7.35 3.10
C ALA A 26 5.10 7.15 1.64
N ALA A 27 3.94 6.55 1.40
CA ALA A 27 3.37 6.41 0.06
C ALA A 27 1.85 6.61 0.10
N GLY A 28 1.30 7.19 -0.96
CA GLY A 28 -0.14 7.17 -1.24
C GLY A 28 -0.47 6.02 -2.18
N MET A 29 -1.38 5.16 -1.76
CA MET A 29 -1.90 4.03 -2.54
C MET A 29 -3.43 4.20 -2.62
N GLY A 30 -3.93 5.00 -3.57
CA GLY A 30 -5.34 5.38 -3.64
C GLY A 30 -6.23 4.28 -4.27
N SER A 31 -6.49 4.43 -5.57
CA SER A 31 -7.43 3.60 -6.35
C SER A 31 -7.10 2.11 -6.42
N LYS A 32 -5.88 1.73 -6.03
CA LYS A 32 -5.42 0.33 -5.94
C LYS A 32 -5.69 -0.30 -4.58
N LEU A 33 -5.75 0.50 -3.52
CA LEU A 33 -6.02 0.04 -2.15
C LEU A 33 -7.52 0.08 -1.85
N ILE A 34 -8.20 1.15 -2.29
CA ILE A 34 -9.64 1.33 -2.16
C ILE A 34 -10.20 1.47 -3.58
N THR A 35 -10.70 0.36 -4.12
CA THR A 35 -11.19 0.32 -5.51
C THR A 35 -12.64 0.80 -5.62
N ASP A 36 -12.97 1.45 -6.73
CA ASP A 36 -14.35 1.83 -7.07
C ASP A 36 -15.31 0.64 -7.02
N ALA A 37 -14.85 -0.55 -7.45
CA ALA A 37 -15.66 -1.76 -7.47
C ALA A 37 -16.04 -2.20 -6.06
N ALA A 38 -15.07 -2.26 -5.14
CA ALA A 38 -15.30 -2.65 -3.75
C ALA A 38 -16.23 -1.66 -3.03
N VAL A 39 -16.08 -0.36 -3.29
CA VAL A 39 -16.97 0.66 -2.72
C VAL A 39 -18.40 0.51 -3.27
N LYS A 40 -18.55 0.32 -4.60
CA LYS A 40 -19.87 0.14 -5.24
C LYS A 40 -20.59 -1.13 -4.80
N SER A 41 -19.85 -2.20 -4.50
CA SER A 41 -20.41 -3.45 -3.99
C SER A 41 -20.61 -3.47 -2.47
N GLY A 42 -20.17 -2.42 -1.75
CA GLY A 42 -20.22 -2.39 -0.28
C GLY A 42 -19.29 -3.42 0.37
N ASP A 43 -18.20 -3.81 -0.29
CA ASP A 43 -17.25 -4.79 0.22
C ASP A 43 -16.27 -4.18 1.24
N TRP A 44 -16.82 -3.80 2.39
CA TRP A 44 -16.05 -3.18 3.47
C TRP A 44 -15.05 -4.17 4.09
N ALA A 45 -15.42 -5.45 4.16
CA ALA A 45 -14.55 -6.49 4.68
C ALA A 45 -13.33 -6.72 3.77
N GLY A 46 -13.53 -6.72 2.45
CA GLY A 46 -12.44 -6.81 1.48
C GLY A 46 -11.50 -5.61 1.54
N ILE A 47 -12.06 -4.39 1.64
CA ILE A 47 -11.25 -3.16 1.83
C ILE A 47 -10.43 -3.25 3.13
N GLU A 48 -11.05 -3.65 4.23
CA GLU A 48 -10.36 -3.80 5.52
C GLU A 48 -9.22 -4.82 5.44
N ALA A 49 -9.48 -5.99 4.85
CA ALA A 49 -8.48 -7.05 4.67
C ALA A 49 -7.31 -6.57 3.81
N GLN A 50 -7.60 -5.91 2.69
CA GLN A 50 -6.59 -5.36 1.79
C GLN A 50 -5.70 -4.34 2.52
N VAL A 51 -6.30 -3.38 3.23
CA VAL A 51 -5.55 -2.35 3.98
C VAL A 51 -4.68 -3.00 5.06
N LYS A 52 -5.22 -3.96 5.82
CA LYS A 52 -4.46 -4.69 6.85
C LYS A 52 -3.26 -5.42 6.25
N GLN A 53 -3.45 -6.14 5.14
CA GLN A 53 -2.37 -6.84 4.45
C GLN A 53 -1.27 -5.89 3.98
N THR A 54 -1.64 -4.75 3.38
CA THR A 54 -0.67 -3.75 2.91
C THR A 54 0.14 -3.14 4.06
N VAL A 55 -0.52 -2.77 5.16
CA VAL A 55 0.17 -2.24 6.35
C VAL A 55 1.12 -3.28 6.94
N ALA A 56 0.69 -4.55 7.03
CA ALA A 56 1.52 -5.64 7.50
C ALA A 56 2.74 -5.88 6.59
N ALA A 57 2.56 -5.85 5.28
CA ALA A 57 3.66 -6.01 4.31
C ALA A 57 4.70 -4.88 4.43
N ILE A 58 4.27 -3.63 4.59
CA ILE A 58 5.18 -2.50 4.82
C ILE A 58 5.93 -2.67 6.15
N ALA A 59 5.24 -3.10 7.21
CA ALA A 59 5.87 -3.36 8.50
C ALA A 59 6.90 -4.50 8.43
N ALA A 60 6.57 -5.60 7.76
CA ALA A 60 7.46 -6.72 7.53
C ALA A 60 8.70 -6.31 6.72
N PHE A 61 8.52 -5.55 5.63
CA PHE A 61 9.63 -5.01 4.86
C PHE A 61 10.58 -4.19 5.73
N ARG A 62 10.04 -3.29 6.56
CA ARG A 62 10.83 -2.45 7.47
C ARG A 62 11.55 -3.24 8.56
N ALA A 63 10.96 -4.33 9.07
CA ALA A 63 11.58 -5.19 10.07
C ALA A 63 12.74 -6.04 9.49
N SER A 64 12.77 -6.23 8.16
CA SER A 64 13.81 -6.99 7.46
C SER A 64 15.04 -6.16 7.04
N LYS A 65 15.08 -4.88 7.38
CA LYS A 65 16.15 -3.92 7.06
C LYS A 65 16.81 -3.43 8.34
#